data_AF-A0A0Q3TPQ9-F1
#
_entry.id   AF-A0A0Q3TPQ9-F1
#
_cell.length_a   1.000
_cell.length_b   1.000
_cell.length_c   1.000
_cell.angle_alpha   90.00
_cell.angle_beta   90.00
_cell.angle_gamma   90.00
#
_symmetry.space_group_name_H-M   'P 1'
#
loop_
_entity.id
_entity.type
_entity.pdbx_description
1 polymer ?
#
loop_
_entity_poly.entity_id
_entity_poly.type
_entity_poly.pdbx_seq_one_letter_code
_entity_poly.pdbx_strand_id
1 'polypeptide(L)'
;MSLQRKQIILNEIAFWKQNKLLPEHYCDFLTALYAQGEDGESEVKEKSTKAVLAKEKGKRRLAYSTLAIITFILIVSLTFITTLAFIPIILAGIVIVSFLYIGFKLAKNKSIMTPILMVCSALLLLGASFKVWDVYFVEYPSVLIGLIIGNCLIWLFSGLLLKLVYFSISGVIGIAFILFYMFRYYF
;
A
#
# COMPACT_ATOMS: atom_id res chain seq x y z
N MET A 1 -11.16 -43.67 36.54
CA MET A 1 -12.41 -43.19 35.93
C MET A 1 -12.34 -43.54 34.44
N SER A 2 -13.36 -44.14 33.83
CA SER A 2 -13.27 -44.60 32.44
C SER A 2 -13.20 -43.41 31.47
N LEU A 3 -12.22 -43.41 30.55
CA LEU A 3 -12.01 -42.34 29.55
C LEU A 3 -13.28 -42.02 28.74
N GLN A 4 -14.14 -43.02 28.53
CA GLN A 4 -15.43 -42.87 27.86
C GLN A 4 -16.38 -41.90 28.59
N ARG A 5 -16.39 -41.90 29.93
CA ARG A 5 -17.23 -40.98 30.71
C ARG A 5 -16.73 -39.53 30.64
N LYS A 6 -15.41 -39.33 30.56
CA LYS A 6 -14.79 -38.00 30.36
C LYS A 6 -15.24 -37.38 29.03
N GLN A 7 -15.18 -38.16 27.95
CA GLN A 7 -15.58 -37.71 26.60
C GLN A 7 -17.06 -37.33 26.53
N ILE A 8 -17.94 -38.11 27.19
CA ILE A 8 -19.38 -37.84 27.23
C ILE A 8 -19.66 -36.51 27.93
N ILE A 9 -19.03 -36.27 29.08
CA ILE A 9 -19.20 -35.04 29.86
C ILE A 9 -18.74 -33.80 29.05
N LEU A 10 -17.61 -33.88 28.35
CA LEU A 10 -17.13 -32.78 27.51
C LEU A 10 -18.09 -32.47 26.34
N ASN A 11 -18.69 -33.51 25.75
CA ASN A 11 -19.65 -33.34 24.66
C ASN A 11 -20.97 -32.71 25.14
N GLU A 12 -21.41 -33.03 26.36
CA GLU A 12 -22.58 -32.39 26.99
C GLU A 12 -22.32 -30.91 27.32
N ILE A 13 -21.14 -30.58 27.85
CA ILE A 13 -20.77 -29.17 28.13
C ILE A 13 -20.73 -28.34 26.84
N ALA A 14 -20.23 -28.91 25.74
CA ALA A 14 -20.26 -28.27 24.42
C ALA A 14 -21.69 -28.02 23.92
N PHE A 15 -22.60 -28.99 24.13
CA PHE A 15 -24.02 -28.85 23.81
C PHE A 15 -24.69 -27.74 24.65
N TRP A 16 -24.35 -27.60 25.93
CA TRP A 16 -24.86 -26.53 26.79
C TRP A 16 -24.37 -25.14 26.36
N LYS A 17 -23.10 -25.04 25.92
CA LYS A 17 -22.51 -23.80 25.40
C LYS A 17 -23.15 -23.37 24.09
N GLN A 18 -23.36 -24.30 23.14
CA GLN A 18 -23.98 -24.00 21.86
C GLN A 18 -25.45 -23.54 22.00
N ASN A 19 -26.19 -24.14 22.95
CA ASN A 19 -27.60 -23.81 23.20
C ASN A 19 -27.80 -22.69 24.24
N LYS A 20 -26.72 -22.06 24.75
CA LYS A 20 -26.75 -21.01 25.78
C LYS A 20 -27.55 -21.38 27.04
N LEU A 21 -27.55 -22.66 27.42
CA LEU A 21 -28.23 -23.14 28.62
C LEU A 21 -27.50 -22.72 29.90
N LEU A 22 -26.21 -22.42 29.78
CA LEU A 22 -25.33 -21.93 30.84
C LEU A 22 -24.51 -20.73 30.32
N PRO A 23 -24.19 -19.74 31.18
CA PRO A 23 -23.31 -18.63 30.79
C PRO A 23 -21.92 -19.15 30.40
N GLU A 24 -21.30 -18.57 29.36
CA GLU A 24 -20.04 -19.06 28.77
C GLU A 24 -18.93 -19.29 29.80
N HIS A 25 -18.81 -18.40 30.79
CA HIS A 25 -17.79 -18.48 31.84
C HIS A 25 -17.86 -19.77 32.66
N TYR A 26 -19.05 -20.36 32.85
CA TYR A 26 -19.21 -21.61 33.62
C TYR A 26 -18.89 -22.85 32.76
N CYS A 27 -19.27 -22.83 31.48
CA CYS A 27 -18.90 -23.88 30.54
C CYS A 27 -17.37 -23.95 30.37
N ASP A 28 -16.71 -22.80 30.30
CA ASP A 28 -15.25 -22.73 30.17
C ASP A 28 -14.54 -23.26 31.43
N PHE A 29 -15.07 -22.96 32.63
CA PHE A 29 -14.55 -23.51 33.88
C PHE A 29 -14.71 -25.04 33.96
N LEU A 30 -15.88 -25.58 33.62
CA LEU A 30 -16.13 -27.03 33.64
C LEU A 30 -15.29 -27.75 32.57
N THR A 31 -15.17 -27.16 31.38
CA THR A 31 -14.33 -27.71 30.30
C THR A 31 -12.88 -27.75 30.74
N ALA A 32 -12.34 -26.68 31.31
CA ALA A 32 -10.96 -26.65 31.81
C ALA A 32 -10.70 -27.68 32.93
N LEU A 33 -11.67 -27.88 33.82
CA LEU A 33 -11.59 -28.83 34.92
C LEU A 33 -11.58 -30.29 34.44
N TYR A 34 -12.43 -30.62 33.46
CA TYR A 34 -12.54 -31.98 32.91
C TYR A 34 -11.55 -32.27 31.79
N ALA A 35 -11.08 -31.26 31.06
CA ALA A 35 -10.11 -31.41 29.97
C ALA A 35 -8.66 -31.57 30.46
N GLN A 36 -8.35 -31.26 31.73
CA GLN A 36 -7.02 -31.44 32.35
C GLN A 36 -5.84 -30.95 31.47
N GLY A 37 -6.04 -29.91 30.67
CA GLY A 37 -5.00 -29.32 29.82
C GLY A 37 -4.88 -29.86 28.39
N GLU A 38 -5.78 -30.73 27.90
CA GLU A 38 -5.72 -31.23 26.51
C GLU A 38 -6.25 -30.22 25.46
N ASP A 39 -7.03 -29.21 25.86
CA ASP A 39 -7.72 -28.32 24.90
C ASP A 39 -7.07 -26.93 24.74
N GLY A 40 -5.96 -26.67 25.45
CA GLY A 40 -5.30 -25.36 25.50
C GLY A 40 -4.47 -24.99 24.27
N GLU A 41 -4.20 -25.92 23.35
CA GLU A 41 -3.33 -25.65 22.19
C GLU A 41 -4.07 -25.00 21.01
N SER A 42 -5.40 -25.12 20.96
CA SER A 42 -6.23 -24.62 19.85
C SER A 42 -6.41 -23.10 19.90
N GLU A 43 -6.72 -22.55 21.09
CA GLU A 43 -7.00 -21.11 21.24
C GLU A 43 -5.73 -20.25 21.29
N VAL A 44 -4.61 -20.79 21.79
CA VAL A 44 -3.32 -20.07 21.87
C VAL A 44 -2.69 -19.89 20.49
N LYS A 45 -2.85 -20.86 19.57
CA LYS A 45 -2.43 -20.72 18.16
C LYS A 45 -3.28 -19.68 17.42
N GLU A 46 -4.59 -19.62 17.68
CA GLU A 46 -5.46 -18.64 17.04
C GLU A 46 -5.20 -17.22 17.55
N LYS A 47 -5.02 -17.02 18.87
CA LYS A 47 -4.67 -15.71 19.46
C LYS A 47 -3.27 -15.24 19.06
N SER A 48 -2.27 -16.13 19.00
CA SER A 48 -0.92 -15.73 18.56
C SER A 48 -0.87 -15.40 17.07
N THR A 49 -1.59 -16.15 16.23
CA THR A 49 -1.72 -15.86 14.79
C THR A 49 -2.50 -14.56 14.57
N LYS A 50 -3.60 -14.32 15.31
CA LYS A 50 -4.35 -13.05 15.27
C LYS A 50 -3.52 -11.86 15.78
N ALA A 51 -2.71 -12.03 16.83
CA ALA A 51 -1.83 -10.98 17.35
C ALA A 51 -0.65 -10.67 16.41
N VAL A 52 -0.05 -11.68 15.77
CA VAL A 52 1.00 -11.50 14.75
C VAL A 52 0.42 -10.84 13.50
N LEU A 53 -0.76 -11.26 13.03
CA LEU A 53 -1.45 -10.62 11.91
C LEU A 53 -1.89 -9.18 12.23
N ALA A 54 -2.34 -8.89 13.45
CA ALA A 54 -2.66 -7.53 13.89
C ALA A 54 -1.41 -6.63 13.94
N LYS A 55 -0.29 -7.17 14.42
CA LYS A 55 1.01 -6.47 14.47
C LYS A 55 1.57 -6.24 13.05
N GLU A 56 1.42 -7.19 12.13
CA GLU A 56 1.79 -7.01 10.72
C GLU A 56 0.91 -5.99 10.01
N LYS A 57 -0.41 -6.00 10.25
CA LYS A 57 -1.34 -4.99 9.72
C LYS A 57 -0.99 -3.59 10.23
N GLY A 58 -0.65 -3.46 11.51
CA GLY A 58 -0.17 -2.20 12.10
C GLY A 58 1.14 -1.72 11.47
N LYS A 59 2.11 -2.62 11.29
CA LYS A 59 3.40 -2.30 10.65
C LYS A 59 3.26 -1.89 9.19
N ARG A 60 2.38 -2.55 8.43
CA ARG A 60 2.05 -2.17 7.04
C ARG A 60 1.37 -0.82 6.97
N ARG A 61 0.40 -0.54 7.86
CA ARG A 61 -0.27 0.77 7.92
C ARG A 61 0.71 1.89 8.24
N LEU A 62 1.63 1.67 9.18
CA LEU A 62 2.72 2.62 9.48
C LEU A 62 3.61 2.83 8.25
N ALA A 63 4.03 1.77 7.56
CA ALA A 63 4.86 1.87 6.36
C ALA A 63 4.16 2.66 5.23
N TYR A 64 2.85 2.48 5.02
CA TYR A 64 2.11 3.28 4.04
C TYR A 64 2.02 4.74 4.47
N SER A 65 1.76 5.00 5.75
CA SER A 65 1.66 6.35 6.29
C SER A 65 2.99 7.10 6.16
N THR A 66 4.11 6.45 6.47
CA THR A 66 5.43 7.09 6.33
C THR A 66 5.75 7.38 4.87
N LEU A 67 5.42 6.46 3.96
CA LEU A 67 5.66 6.64 2.52
C LEU A 67 4.84 7.80 1.95
N ALA A 68 3.58 7.94 2.36
CA ALA A 68 2.73 9.07 2.01
C ALA A 68 3.29 10.39 2.54
N ILE A 69 3.71 10.43 3.82
CA ILE A 69 4.29 11.62 4.45
C ILE A 69 5.58 12.04 3.74
N ILE A 70 6.50 11.11 3.45
CA ILE A 70 7.76 11.39 2.75
C ILE A 70 7.47 11.97 1.36
N THR A 71 6.56 11.35 0.62
CA THR A 71 6.17 11.81 -0.72
C THR A 71 5.60 13.22 -0.66
N PHE A 72 4.72 13.50 0.32
CA PHE A 72 4.11 14.80 0.52
C PHE A 72 5.16 15.87 0.85
N ILE A 73 6.06 15.60 1.81
CA ILE A 73 7.13 16.53 2.20
C ILE A 73 8.02 16.87 1.00
N LEU A 74 8.36 15.89 0.16
CA LEU A 74 9.18 16.13 -1.04
C LEU A 74 8.46 16.98 -2.07
N ILE A 75 7.15 16.74 -2.31
CA ILE A 75 6.35 17.56 -3.21
C ILE A 75 6.29 19.00 -2.71
N VAL A 76 6.00 19.21 -1.42
CA VAL A 76 5.99 20.54 -0.81
C VAL A 76 7.36 21.20 -0.91
N SER A 77 8.44 20.45 -0.70
CA SER A 77 9.81 20.97 -0.82
C SER A 77 10.13 21.39 -2.27
N LEU A 78 9.69 20.62 -3.26
CA LEU A 78 9.83 20.96 -4.68
C LEU A 78 9.08 22.24 -5.05
N THR A 79 7.91 22.50 -4.46
CA THR A 79 7.11 23.70 -4.78
C THR A 79 7.56 24.94 -4.02
N PHE A 80 7.90 24.83 -2.73
CA PHE A 80 8.21 25.99 -1.88
C PHE A 80 9.67 26.44 -1.98
N ILE A 81 10.62 25.54 -2.22
CA ILE A 81 12.05 25.90 -2.28
C ILE A 81 12.38 26.38 -3.69
N THR A 82 12.50 27.70 -3.84
CA THR A 82 12.86 28.35 -5.11
C THR A 82 14.35 28.72 -5.20
N THR A 83 14.97 29.06 -4.07
CA THR A 83 16.34 29.60 -4.02
C THR A 83 17.42 28.56 -4.34
N LEU A 84 17.31 27.34 -3.83
CA LEU A 84 18.21 26.21 -4.13
C LEU A 84 17.43 25.03 -4.72
N ALA A 85 16.73 25.26 -5.83
CA ALA A 85 15.85 24.27 -6.45
C ALA A 85 16.56 22.96 -6.86
N PHE A 86 17.88 22.98 -7.07
CA PHE A 86 18.67 21.78 -7.38
C PHE A 86 18.61 20.70 -6.29
N ILE A 87 18.58 21.10 -5.01
CA ILE A 87 18.58 20.18 -3.87
C ILE A 87 17.32 19.28 -3.86
N PRO A 88 16.09 19.85 -3.85
CA PRO A 88 14.88 19.02 -3.85
C PRO A 88 14.73 18.22 -5.15
N ILE A 89 15.24 18.71 -6.30
CA ILE A 89 15.22 17.97 -7.57
C ILE A 89 16.10 16.71 -7.49
N ILE A 90 17.34 16.85 -7.02
CA ILE A 90 18.26 15.71 -6.87
C ILE A 90 17.73 14.71 -5.85
N LEU A 91 17.24 15.20 -4.71
CA LEU A 91 16.67 14.35 -3.66
C LEU A 91 15.43 13.59 -4.16
N ALA A 92 14.53 14.27 -4.87
CA ALA A 92 13.39 13.63 -5.50
C ALA A 92 13.84 12.57 -6.51
N GLY A 93 14.85 12.85 -7.34
CA GLY A 93 15.43 11.90 -8.28
C GLY A 93 15.93 10.61 -7.60
N ILE A 94 16.69 10.73 -6.51
CA ILE A 94 17.18 9.58 -5.73
C ILE A 94 16.01 8.76 -5.20
N VAL A 95 14.99 9.43 -4.64
CA VAL A 95 13.81 8.76 -4.08
C VAL A 95 13.00 8.05 -5.17
N ILE A 96 12.80 8.68 -6.33
CA ILE A 96 12.13 8.09 -7.50
C ILE A 96 12.82 6.79 -7.90
N VAL A 97 14.15 6.81 -8.09
CA VAL A 97 14.94 5.62 -8.46
C VAL A 97 14.83 4.54 -7.40
N SER A 98 14.91 4.90 -6.12
CA SER A 98 14.77 3.95 -5.01
C SER A 98 13.40 3.27 -5.00
N PHE A 99 12.32 4.03 -5.22
CA PHE A 99 10.95 3.51 -5.24
C PHE A 99 10.71 2.61 -6.45
N LEU A 100 11.26 2.96 -7.61
CA LEU A 100 11.20 2.10 -8.80
C LEU A 100 11.94 0.78 -8.54
N TYR A 101 13.17 0.83 -8.01
CA TYR A 101 13.95 -0.37 -7.72
C TYR A 101 13.24 -1.31 -6.72
N ILE A 102 12.74 -0.74 -5.61
CA ILE A 102 11.99 -1.51 -4.61
C ILE A 102 10.69 -2.04 -5.23
N GLY A 103 9.99 -1.22 -6.02
CA GLY A 103 8.77 -1.61 -6.75
C GLY A 103 9.00 -2.80 -7.67
N PHE A 104 10.05 -2.78 -8.50
CA PHE A 104 10.42 -3.91 -9.37
C PHE A 104 10.76 -5.18 -8.58
N LYS A 105 11.48 -5.05 -7.46
CA LYS A 105 11.80 -6.18 -6.59
C LYS A 105 10.54 -6.78 -5.95
N LEU A 106 9.62 -5.93 -5.49
CA LEU A 106 8.36 -6.35 -4.85
C LEU A 106 7.32 -6.88 -5.85
N ALA A 107 7.38 -6.41 -7.11
CA ALA A 107 6.51 -6.88 -8.19
C ALA A 107 6.66 -8.39 -8.43
N LYS A 108 7.89 -8.92 -8.30
CA LYS A 108 8.16 -10.36 -8.37
C LYS A 108 7.41 -11.15 -7.29
N ASN A 109 7.18 -10.56 -6.13
CA ASN A 109 6.53 -11.22 -4.99
C ASN A 109 5.02 -10.89 -4.88
N LYS A 110 4.41 -10.32 -5.93
CA LYS A 110 2.99 -9.89 -5.99
C LYS A 110 2.53 -9.10 -4.76
N SER A 111 3.41 -8.27 -4.20
CA SER A 111 3.06 -7.47 -3.02
C SER A 111 2.11 -6.35 -3.38
N ILE A 112 1.07 -6.15 -2.56
CA ILE A 112 0.08 -5.05 -2.65
C ILE A 112 0.75 -3.66 -2.50
N MET A 113 1.98 -3.61 -1.98
CA MET A 113 2.73 -2.37 -1.79
C MET A 113 3.34 -1.84 -3.10
N THR A 114 3.50 -2.69 -4.12
CA THR A 114 4.02 -2.34 -5.45
C THR A 114 3.29 -1.17 -6.13
N PRO A 115 1.94 -1.19 -6.29
CA PRO A 115 1.21 -0.07 -6.90
C PRO A 115 1.43 1.26 -6.18
N ILE A 116 1.51 1.25 -4.85
CA ILE A 116 1.60 2.49 -4.07
C ILE A 116 2.96 3.16 -4.27
N LEU A 117 4.06 2.39 -4.24
CA LEU A 117 5.40 2.93 -4.52
C LEU A 117 5.49 3.52 -5.91
N MET A 118 4.85 2.86 -6.89
CA MET A 118 4.84 3.29 -8.26
C MET A 118 4.07 4.60 -8.46
N VAL A 119 2.90 4.72 -7.82
CA VAL A 119 2.10 5.96 -7.84
C VAL A 119 2.87 7.11 -7.17
N CYS A 120 3.50 6.88 -6.01
CA CYS A 120 4.31 7.89 -5.34
C CYS A 120 5.50 8.34 -6.21
N SER A 121 6.18 7.39 -6.86
CA SER A 121 7.29 7.69 -7.78
C SER A 121 6.82 8.52 -8.98
N ALA A 122 5.67 8.17 -9.57
CA ALA A 122 5.07 8.89 -10.68
C ALA A 122 4.67 10.34 -10.32
N LEU A 123 4.07 10.53 -9.15
CA LEU A 123 3.73 11.85 -8.62
C LEU A 123 4.98 12.71 -8.40
N LEU A 124 6.03 12.13 -7.82
CA LEU A 124 7.31 12.83 -7.62
C LEU A 124 7.97 13.19 -8.96
N LEU A 125 7.95 12.30 -9.94
CA LEU A 125 8.55 12.55 -11.24
C LEU A 125 7.80 13.65 -12.00
N LEU A 126 6.47 13.70 -11.90
CA LEU A 126 5.66 14.79 -12.43
C LEU A 126 5.99 16.13 -11.76
N GLY A 127 6.05 16.15 -10.41
CA GLY A 127 6.39 17.36 -9.65
C GLY A 127 7.81 17.86 -9.94
N ALA A 128 8.78 16.94 -10.06
CA ALA A 128 10.14 17.27 -10.44
C ALA A 128 10.22 17.83 -11.86
N SER A 129 9.47 17.25 -12.81
CA SER A 129 9.40 17.72 -14.20
C SER A 129 8.85 19.15 -14.27
N PHE A 130 7.77 19.44 -13.51
CA PHE A 130 7.24 20.79 -13.41
C PHE A 130 8.26 21.76 -12.82
N LYS A 131 8.97 21.37 -11.75
CA LYS A 131 9.98 22.22 -11.13
C LYS A 131 11.17 22.50 -12.05
N VAL A 132 11.59 21.51 -12.84
CA VAL A 132 12.64 21.69 -13.86
C VAL A 132 12.17 22.70 -14.92
N TRP A 133 10.93 22.61 -15.37
CA TRP A 133 10.40 23.61 -16.30
C TRP A 133 10.36 25.02 -15.68
N ASP A 134 9.87 25.15 -14.44
CA ASP A 134 9.77 26.40 -13.68
C ASP A 134 11.13 27.08 -13.40
N VAL A 135 12.23 26.33 -13.34
CA VAL A 135 13.55 26.90 -13.04
C VAL A 135 14.36 27.20 -14.31
N TYR A 136 14.26 26.37 -15.34
CA TYR A 136 15.14 26.45 -16.51
C TYR A 136 14.46 26.86 -17.81
N PHE A 137 13.16 26.61 -17.97
CA PHE A 137 12.47 26.68 -19.26
C PHE A 137 11.14 27.44 -19.22
N VAL A 138 10.96 28.35 -18.25
CA VAL A 138 9.73 29.15 -18.06
C VAL A 138 9.27 29.85 -19.34
N GLU A 139 10.22 30.31 -20.16
CA GLU A 139 9.94 31.02 -21.41
C GLU A 139 9.35 30.11 -22.51
N TYR A 140 9.50 28.78 -22.39
CA TYR A 140 9.10 27.82 -23.42
C TYR A 140 8.00 26.88 -22.91
N PRO A 141 6.71 27.25 -23.05
CA PRO A 141 5.59 26.41 -22.62
C PRO A 141 5.48 25.09 -23.42
N SER A 142 6.06 25.03 -24.63
CA SER A 142 6.17 23.81 -25.43
C SER A 142 7.00 22.72 -24.74
N VAL A 143 8.04 23.11 -23.98
CA VAL A 143 8.89 22.17 -23.22
C VAL A 143 8.10 21.52 -22.08
N LEU A 144 7.21 22.27 -21.41
CA LEU A 144 6.32 21.72 -20.39
C LEU A 144 5.41 20.63 -20.97
N ILE A 145 4.81 20.90 -22.13
CA ILE A 145 3.93 19.93 -22.81
C ILE A 145 4.73 18.68 -23.16
N GLY A 146 5.94 18.83 -23.73
CA GLY A 146 6.83 17.71 -24.02
C GLY A 146 7.19 16.89 -22.78
N LEU A 147 7.50 17.54 -21.66
CA LEU A 147 7.77 16.89 -20.38
C LEU A 147 6.55 16.10 -19.88
N ILE A 148 5.35 16.67 -19.91
CA ILE A 148 4.13 15.98 -19.48
C ILE A 148 3.85 14.75 -20.37
N ILE A 149 4.02 14.87 -21.69
CA ILE A 149 3.91 13.73 -22.62
C ILE A 149 4.93 12.65 -22.26
N GLY A 150 6.19 13.03 -22.01
CA GLY A 150 7.25 12.10 -21.60
C GLY A 150 6.90 11.36 -20.30
N ASN A 151 6.38 12.08 -19.30
CA ASN A 151 5.86 11.48 -18.07
C ASN A 151 4.74 10.46 -18.39
N CYS A 152 3.74 10.84 -19.18
CA CYS A 152 2.64 9.93 -19.54
C CYS A 152 3.11 8.67 -20.28
N LEU A 153 4.11 8.78 -21.16
CA LEU A 153 4.68 7.64 -21.87
C LEU A 153 5.43 6.69 -20.93
N ILE A 154 6.24 7.23 -20.01
CA ILE A 154 6.90 6.41 -18.98
C ILE A 154 5.84 5.72 -18.13
N TRP A 155 4.69 6.36 -17.88
CA TRP A 155 3.64 5.76 -17.05
C TRP A 155 2.99 4.60 -17.77
N LEU A 156 2.63 4.82 -19.04
CA LEU A 156 2.06 3.79 -19.89
C LEU A 156 3.00 2.60 -20.02
N PHE A 157 4.29 2.85 -20.31
CA PHE A 157 5.30 1.79 -20.46
C PHE A 157 5.50 1.00 -19.17
N SER A 158 5.65 1.69 -18.04
CA SER A 158 5.85 1.02 -16.76
C SER A 158 4.59 0.26 -16.32
N GLY A 159 3.40 0.80 -16.61
CA GLY A 159 2.11 0.15 -16.34
C GLY A 159 1.93 -1.13 -17.15
N LEU A 160 2.43 -1.14 -18.40
CA LEU A 160 2.44 -2.32 -19.27
C LEU A 160 3.43 -3.39 -18.76
N LEU A 161 4.66 -2.98 -18.40
CA LEU A 161 5.70 -3.88 -17.87
C LEU A 161 5.26 -4.58 -16.59
N LEU A 162 4.61 -3.84 -15.68
CA LEU A 162 4.24 -4.33 -14.36
C LEU A 162 2.78 -4.84 -14.30
N LYS A 163 2.05 -4.83 -15.43
CA LYS A 163 0.61 -5.18 -15.54
C LYS A 163 -0.30 -4.40 -14.60
N LEU A 164 0.03 -3.14 -14.30
CA LEU A 164 -0.81 -2.24 -13.51
C LEU A 164 -1.77 -1.48 -14.43
N VAL A 165 -2.99 -2.01 -14.56
CA VAL A 165 -4.03 -1.45 -15.43
C VAL A 165 -4.34 0.01 -15.08
N TYR A 166 -4.45 0.34 -13.78
CA TYR A 166 -4.71 1.72 -13.32
C TYR A 166 -3.66 2.73 -13.80
N PHE A 167 -2.40 2.30 -13.88
CA PHE A 167 -1.29 3.17 -14.27
C PHE A 167 -1.22 3.36 -15.79
N SER A 168 -1.62 2.34 -16.55
CA SER A 168 -1.78 2.47 -18.01
C SER A 168 -2.97 3.37 -18.36
N ILE A 169 -4.09 3.23 -17.65
CA ILE A 169 -5.29 4.08 -17.84
C ILE A 169 -4.95 5.55 -17.57
N SER A 170 -4.23 5.88 -16.50
CA SER A 170 -3.87 7.27 -16.20
C SER A 170 -2.97 7.89 -17.27
N GLY A 171 -2.03 7.12 -17.82
CA GLY A 171 -1.19 7.56 -18.95
C GLY A 171 -2.02 7.84 -20.22
N VAL A 172 -2.95 6.95 -20.57
CA VAL A 172 -3.84 7.13 -21.74
C VAL A 172 -4.74 8.35 -21.56
N ILE A 173 -5.34 8.51 -20.37
CA ILE A 173 -6.17 9.69 -20.05
C ILE A 173 -5.33 10.96 -20.13
N GLY A 174 -4.11 10.96 -19.59
CA GLY A 174 -3.19 12.11 -19.66
C GLY A 174 -2.89 12.51 -21.10
N ILE A 175 -2.56 11.55 -21.96
CA ILE A 175 -2.32 11.80 -23.39
C ILE A 175 -3.58 12.33 -24.07
N ALA A 176 -4.75 11.75 -23.79
CA ALA A 176 -6.03 12.21 -24.35
C ALA A 176 -6.34 13.66 -23.97
N PHE A 177 -6.10 14.05 -22.70
CA PHE A 177 -6.26 15.45 -22.26
C PHE A 177 -5.33 16.40 -23.00
N ILE A 178 -4.07 16.01 -23.23
CA ILE A 178 -3.10 16.83 -23.97
C ILE A 178 -3.52 16.98 -25.43
N LEU A 179 -3.95 15.89 -26.08
CA LEU A 179 -4.46 15.94 -27.45
C LEU A 179 -5.69 16.83 -27.56
N PHE A 180 -6.61 16.74 -26.60
CA PHE A 180 -7.79 17.62 -26.53
C PHE A 180 -7.40 19.09 -26.35
N TYR A 181 -6.43 19.37 -25.48
CA TYR A 181 -5.91 20.73 -25.29
C TYR A 181 -5.26 21.27 -26.57
N MET A 182 -4.43 20.47 -27.25
CA MET A 182 -3.83 20.87 -28.53
C MET A 182 -4.88 21.10 -29.61
N PHE A 183 -5.89 20.24 -29.69
CA PHE A 183 -6.98 20.38 -30.66
C PHE A 183 -7.73 21.71 -30.47
N ARG A 184 -8.06 22.07 -29.23
CA ARG A 184 -8.74 23.34 -28.92
C ARG A 184 -7.82 24.58 -29.01
N TYR A 185 -6.51 24.40 -28.98
CA TYR A 185 -5.58 25.51 -29.19
C TYR A 185 -5.38 25.82 -30.67
N TYR A 186 -5.39 24.78 -31.53
CA TYR A 186 -5.17 24.92 -32.97
C TYR A 186 -6.46 25.19 -33.78
N PHE A 187 -7.65 24.95 -33.22
CA PHE A 187 -8.95 25.12 -33.87
C PHE A 187 -9.86 26.01 -33.02
#